data_AF-A0A662BT55-F1
#
_entry.id   AF-A0A662BT55-F1
#
_cell.length_a   1.000
_cell.length_b   1.000
_cell.length_c   1.000
_cell.angle_alpha   90.00
_cell.angle_beta   90.00
_cell.angle_gamma   90.00
#
_symmetry.space_group_name_H-M   'P 1'
#
loop_
_entity.id
_entity.type
_entity.pdbx_description
1 polymer ?
#
loop_
_entity_poly.entity_id
_entity_poly.type
_entity_poly.pdbx_seq_one_letter_code
_entity_poly.pdbx_strand_id
1 'polypeptide(L)'
;MNKKKLTLTGILFLLALFAFTYISEKKPVEEKSISIEKALNEGIVSAEFSGAGGHSGDVIDLELKSLIPVDTLIKIEAGRRLTSDDTLLQDILIVRELELFLAANEVKRLKLFGFCCQASNGGPKLDSGFKVGFMEDSSFIYLARFLSKSNLPIGVMQSAIWVLSDNHALNSIHNDNEKDRGKMKGLFGLLASIKGLEYKYPWYTLKYKTDTSRVFSGRPNQMFAEVEYYLSHQSNVDLFIKDSNNLLVKKIFMNRPHHRGEYNYRFTLDVANMPKGKYYLRLYADNQLKMLKEFEL
;
A
#
# COMPACT_ATOMS: atom_id res chain seq x y z
N MET A 1 -25.04 -76.37 -29.60
CA MET A 1 -25.52 -74.98 -29.44
C MET A 1 -24.30 -74.09 -29.17
N ASN A 2 -23.97 -73.20 -30.10
CA ASN A 2 -22.61 -72.69 -30.33
C ASN A 2 -22.17 -71.61 -29.31
N LYS A 3 -21.36 -72.00 -28.31
CA LYS A 3 -20.71 -71.12 -27.34
C LYS A 3 -19.87 -69.99 -27.98
N LYS A 4 -19.49 -70.11 -29.27
CA LYS A 4 -18.73 -69.09 -30.01
C LYS A 4 -19.56 -67.88 -30.47
N LYS A 5 -20.89 -67.96 -30.55
CA LYS A 5 -21.73 -66.81 -30.94
C LYS A 5 -22.09 -65.90 -29.76
N LEU A 6 -22.06 -66.41 -28.53
CA LEU A 6 -22.41 -65.64 -27.33
C LEU A 6 -21.29 -64.68 -26.88
N THR A 7 -20.04 -64.97 -27.24
CA THR A 7 -18.89 -64.14 -26.87
C THR A 7 -18.69 -62.93 -27.77
N LEU A 8 -19.11 -62.99 -29.04
CA LEU A 8 -18.90 -61.90 -29.99
C LEU A 8 -19.90 -60.75 -29.81
N THR A 9 -21.16 -61.05 -29.47
CA THR A 9 -22.19 -60.04 -29.18
C THR A 9 -21.96 -59.32 -27.86
N GLY A 10 -21.40 -59.99 -26.85
CA GLY A 10 -21.03 -59.36 -25.58
C GLY A 10 -19.87 -58.36 -25.71
N ILE A 11 -18.88 -58.67 -26.56
CA ILE A 11 -17.72 -57.79 -26.81
C ILE A 11 -18.12 -56.54 -27.61
N LEU A 12 -19.02 -56.67 -28.59
CA LEU A 12 -19.54 -55.53 -29.35
C LEU A 12 -20.41 -54.59 -28.50
N PHE A 13 -21.17 -55.12 -27.54
CA PHE A 13 -21.98 -54.29 -26.63
C PHE A 13 -21.10 -53.54 -25.60
N LEU A 14 -20.00 -54.15 -25.14
CA LEU A 14 -19.01 -53.48 -24.27
C LEU A 14 -18.21 -52.38 -24.97
N LEU A 15 -17.91 -52.54 -26.26
CA LEU A 15 -17.25 -51.49 -27.05
C LEU A 15 -18.19 -50.30 -27.35
N ALA A 16 -19.48 -50.55 -27.55
CA ALA A 16 -20.47 -49.48 -27.73
C ALA A 16 -20.73 -48.67 -26.43
N LEU A 17 -20.65 -49.32 -25.26
CA LEU A 17 -20.75 -48.64 -23.96
C LEU A 17 -19.50 -47.81 -23.60
N PHE A 18 -18.32 -48.21 -24.09
CA PHE A 18 -17.09 -47.41 -23.93
C PHE A 18 -16.98 -46.22 -24.89
N ALA A 19 -17.72 -46.23 -26.01
CA ALA A 19 -17.74 -45.11 -26.94
C ALA A 19 -18.60 -43.93 -26.43
N PHE A 20 -19.55 -44.18 -25.52
CA PHE A 20 -20.42 -43.13 -24.97
C PHE A 20 -19.90 -42.44 -23.70
N THR A 21 -18.82 -42.95 -23.09
CA THR A 21 -18.20 -42.31 -21.91
C THR A 21 -17.02 -41.40 -22.25
N TYR A 22 -16.66 -41.28 -23.54
CA TYR A 22 -15.78 -40.22 -24.05
C TYR A 22 -16.57 -38.94 -24.38
N ILE A 23 -17.42 -38.50 -23.46
CA ILE A 23 -17.73 -37.07 -23.39
C ILE A 23 -16.46 -36.46 -22.84
N SER A 24 -15.64 -35.89 -23.73
CA SER A 24 -14.56 -35.00 -23.32
C SER A 24 -15.21 -33.94 -22.44
N GLU A 25 -14.98 -34.04 -21.13
CA GLU A 25 -15.16 -32.89 -20.24
C GLU A 25 -14.33 -31.79 -20.87
N LYS A 26 -14.99 -30.87 -21.59
CA LYS A 26 -14.39 -29.59 -21.88
C LYS A 26 -14.09 -29.03 -20.51
N LYS A 27 -12.82 -29.14 -20.09
CA LYS A 27 -12.29 -28.34 -18.99
C LYS A 27 -12.87 -26.94 -19.21
N PRO A 28 -13.50 -26.32 -18.19
CA PRO A 28 -13.97 -24.96 -18.35
C PRO A 28 -12.77 -24.19 -18.91
N VAL A 29 -12.96 -23.61 -20.11
CA VAL A 29 -11.96 -22.70 -20.66
C VAL A 29 -11.87 -21.63 -19.60
N GLU A 30 -10.79 -21.64 -18.85
CA GLU A 30 -10.46 -20.56 -17.94
C GLU A 30 -10.46 -19.32 -18.84
N GLU A 31 -11.49 -18.48 -18.72
CA GLU A 31 -11.61 -17.27 -19.52
C GLU A 31 -10.37 -16.43 -19.21
N LYS A 32 -9.38 -16.54 -20.09
CA LYS A 32 -8.07 -15.98 -19.86
C LYS A 32 -8.20 -14.48 -20.08
N SER A 33 -8.36 -13.75 -18.98
CA SER A 33 -8.46 -12.30 -19.01
C SER A 33 -7.25 -11.69 -19.73
N ILE A 34 -7.50 -10.69 -20.57
CA ILE A 34 -6.47 -9.96 -21.30
C ILE A 34 -6.09 -8.70 -20.51
N SER A 35 -4.80 -8.43 -20.33
CA SER A 35 -4.39 -7.19 -19.66
C SER A 35 -4.83 -5.95 -20.44
N ILE A 36 -5.10 -4.87 -19.73
CA ILE A 36 -5.50 -3.59 -20.33
C ILE A 36 -4.45 -3.08 -21.33
N GLU A 37 -3.17 -3.22 -21.01
CA GLU A 37 -2.06 -2.86 -21.90
C GLU A 37 -2.10 -3.66 -23.21
N LYS A 38 -2.27 -4.99 -23.11
CA LYS A 38 -2.32 -5.86 -24.29
C LYS A 38 -3.57 -5.57 -25.13
N ALA A 39 -4.72 -5.39 -24.49
CA ALA A 39 -5.97 -5.08 -25.18
C ALA A 39 -5.91 -3.75 -25.95
N LEU A 40 -5.23 -2.73 -25.39
CA LEU A 40 -4.97 -1.47 -26.08
C LEU A 40 -4.03 -1.65 -27.27
N ASN A 41 -2.92 -2.37 -27.08
CA ASN A 41 -1.92 -2.60 -28.13
C ASN A 41 -2.46 -3.42 -29.30
N GLU A 42 -3.37 -4.37 -29.03
CA GLU A 42 -4.01 -5.20 -30.06
C GLU A 42 -5.24 -4.55 -30.70
N GLY A 43 -5.62 -3.32 -30.28
CA GLY A 43 -6.79 -2.61 -30.81
C GLY A 43 -8.12 -3.28 -30.45
N ILE A 44 -8.15 -4.07 -29.37
CA ILE A 44 -9.36 -4.73 -28.86
C ILE A 44 -10.23 -3.72 -28.11
N VAL A 45 -9.60 -2.77 -27.43
CA VAL A 45 -10.27 -1.68 -26.70
C VAL A 45 -9.62 -0.34 -27.00
N SER A 46 -10.36 0.73 -26.73
CA SER A 46 -9.82 2.07 -26.49
C SER A 46 -10.12 2.46 -25.04
N ALA A 47 -9.21 3.19 -24.39
CA ALA A 47 -9.38 3.61 -23.01
C ALA A 47 -8.93 5.06 -22.81
N GLU A 48 -9.73 5.82 -22.08
CA GLU A 48 -9.41 7.18 -21.62
C GLU A 48 -9.31 7.18 -20.10
N PHE A 49 -8.17 7.66 -19.58
CA PHE A 49 -7.92 7.79 -18.15
C PHE A 49 -7.81 9.27 -17.82
N SER A 50 -8.68 9.74 -16.94
CA SER A 50 -8.72 11.15 -16.53
C SER A 50 -8.69 11.25 -15.01
N GLY A 51 -8.08 12.32 -14.50
CA GLY A 51 -8.07 12.59 -13.07
C GLY A 51 -9.46 12.95 -12.58
N ALA A 52 -9.93 12.31 -11.51
CA ALA A 52 -11.18 12.63 -10.84
C ALA A 52 -11.05 13.83 -9.86
N GLY A 53 -9.86 14.42 -9.79
CA GLY A 53 -9.45 15.34 -8.72
C GLY A 53 -9.04 14.62 -7.42
N GLY A 54 -8.37 15.35 -6.53
CA GLY A 54 -7.86 14.80 -5.28
C GLY A 54 -6.55 14.04 -5.43
N HIS A 55 -6.17 13.26 -4.41
CA HIS A 55 -4.79 12.76 -4.29
C HIS A 55 -4.66 11.30 -3.83
N SER A 56 -5.74 10.58 -3.55
CA SER A 56 -5.67 9.18 -3.11
C SER A 56 -7.03 8.47 -3.14
N GLY A 57 -7.06 7.17 -3.46
CA GLY A 57 -8.28 6.36 -3.48
C GLY A 57 -8.86 6.23 -4.90
N ASP A 58 -10.14 6.58 -5.06
CA ASP A 58 -10.83 6.56 -6.37
C ASP A 58 -10.52 7.83 -7.17
N VAL A 59 -9.27 7.97 -7.63
CA VAL A 59 -8.71 9.22 -8.20
C VAL A 59 -8.61 9.26 -9.72
N ILE A 60 -8.90 8.15 -10.39
CA ILE A 60 -8.89 8.07 -11.86
C ILE A 60 -10.25 7.61 -12.35
N ASP A 61 -10.84 8.38 -13.24
CA ASP A 61 -12.01 8.00 -14.02
C ASP A 61 -11.51 7.29 -15.31
N LEU A 62 -12.01 6.08 -15.54
CA LEU A 62 -11.75 5.27 -16.72
C LEU A 62 -13.00 5.19 -17.58
N GLU A 63 -12.90 5.59 -18.84
CA GLU A 63 -13.81 5.20 -19.91
C GLU A 63 -13.15 4.13 -20.77
N LEU A 64 -13.74 2.93 -20.81
CA LEU A 64 -13.24 1.78 -21.55
C LEU A 64 -14.26 1.36 -22.59
N LYS A 65 -13.85 1.30 -23.86
CA LYS A 65 -14.72 0.97 -24.99
C LYS A 65 -14.18 -0.24 -25.75
N SER A 66 -15.06 -1.22 -26.01
CA SER A 66 -14.75 -2.34 -26.90
C SER A 66 -14.77 -1.88 -28.36
N LEU A 67 -13.77 -2.31 -29.12
CA LEU A 67 -13.63 -2.03 -30.55
C LEU A 67 -13.93 -3.26 -31.42
N ILE A 68 -14.27 -4.39 -30.80
CA ILE A 68 -14.50 -5.66 -31.48
C ILE A 68 -15.91 -6.20 -31.20
N PRO A 69 -16.49 -7.00 -32.12
CA PRO A 69 -17.82 -7.57 -31.96
C PRO A 69 -17.82 -8.86 -31.11
N VAL A 70 -16.91 -8.97 -30.14
CA VAL A 70 -16.75 -10.15 -29.27
C VAL A 70 -16.60 -9.71 -27.82
N ASP A 71 -17.31 -10.38 -26.92
CA ASP A 71 -17.22 -10.16 -25.48
C ASP A 71 -15.82 -10.47 -24.97
N THR A 72 -15.27 -9.61 -24.13
CA THR A 72 -13.89 -9.72 -23.65
C THR A 72 -13.80 -9.46 -22.16
N LEU A 73 -13.00 -10.27 -21.45
CA LEU A 73 -12.67 -10.04 -20.05
C LEU A 73 -11.34 -9.26 -19.95
N ILE A 74 -11.42 -7.97 -19.61
CA ILE A 74 -10.26 -7.07 -19.48
C ILE A 74 -9.77 -7.05 -18.03
N LYS A 75 -8.46 -7.19 -17.84
CA LYS A 75 -7.79 -7.12 -16.53
C LYS A 75 -7.00 -5.83 -16.38
N ILE A 76 -7.28 -5.08 -15.32
CA ILE A 76 -6.48 -3.95 -14.85
C ILE A 76 -5.74 -4.39 -13.60
N GLU A 77 -4.43 -4.50 -13.67
CA GLU A 77 -3.64 -5.19 -12.65
C GLU A 77 -3.26 -4.29 -11.47
N ALA A 78 -3.26 -4.86 -10.26
CA ALA A 78 -2.62 -4.22 -9.12
C ALA A 78 -1.09 -4.14 -9.35
N GLY A 79 -0.51 -2.96 -9.17
CA GLY A 79 0.89 -2.66 -9.48
C GLY A 79 1.10 -2.03 -10.86
N ARG A 80 0.03 -1.83 -11.64
CA ARG A 80 0.09 -1.06 -12.90
C ARG A 80 0.31 0.43 -12.59
N ARG A 81 1.30 1.04 -13.24
CA ARG A 81 1.54 2.49 -13.24
C ARG A 81 0.69 3.14 -14.33
N LEU A 82 -0.09 4.15 -13.99
CA LEU A 82 -0.67 5.09 -14.94
C LEU A 82 0.21 6.33 -14.97
N THR A 83 0.77 6.65 -16.12
CA THR A 83 1.69 7.78 -16.28
C THR A 83 0.90 9.03 -16.59
N SER A 84 1.18 10.12 -15.88
CA SER A 84 0.53 11.39 -16.19
C SER A 84 1.05 11.97 -17.51
N ASP A 85 0.16 12.62 -18.26
CA ASP A 85 0.56 13.41 -19.44
C ASP A 85 1.21 14.75 -19.04
N ASP A 86 1.02 15.21 -17.80
CA ASP A 86 1.66 16.40 -17.23
C ASP A 86 2.78 15.99 -16.27
N THR A 87 4.02 16.31 -16.62
CA THR A 87 5.22 15.99 -15.80
C THR A 87 5.24 16.67 -14.43
N LEU A 88 4.40 17.68 -14.21
CA LEU A 88 4.23 18.34 -12.91
C LEU A 88 3.23 17.60 -12.00
N LEU A 89 2.53 16.61 -12.54
CA LEU A 89 1.61 15.76 -11.79
C LEU A 89 2.25 14.43 -11.41
N GLN A 90 1.67 13.80 -10.41
CA GLN A 90 2.04 12.48 -9.92
C GLN A 90 1.45 11.40 -10.81
N ASP A 91 2.25 10.38 -11.11
CA ASP A 91 1.75 9.12 -11.64
C ASP A 91 0.83 8.43 -10.61
N ILE A 92 0.00 7.50 -11.08
CA ILE A 92 -0.89 6.72 -10.20
C ILE A 92 -0.52 5.24 -10.23
N LEU A 93 -0.28 4.67 -9.06
CA LEU A 93 -0.19 3.23 -8.88
C LEU A 93 -1.58 2.65 -8.66
N ILE A 94 -2.01 1.74 -9.53
CA ILE A 94 -3.24 0.97 -9.32
C ILE A 94 -3.02 -0.03 -8.19
N VAL A 95 -3.86 0.06 -7.15
CA VAL A 95 -3.74 -0.79 -5.97
C VAL A 95 -4.74 -1.94 -6.00
N ARG A 96 -5.92 -1.73 -6.58
CA ARG A 96 -6.95 -2.76 -6.70
C ARG A 96 -6.95 -3.36 -8.10
N GLU A 97 -6.74 -4.67 -8.16
CA GLU A 97 -6.96 -5.43 -9.40
C GLU A 97 -8.45 -5.45 -9.73
N LEU A 98 -8.76 -5.27 -11.02
CA LEU A 98 -10.12 -5.33 -11.55
C LEU A 98 -10.16 -6.25 -12.76
N GLU A 99 -11.12 -7.17 -12.78
CA GLU A 99 -11.49 -7.93 -13.96
C GLU A 99 -12.87 -7.46 -14.43
N LEU A 100 -12.91 -6.97 -15.66
CA LEU A 100 -14.05 -6.27 -16.24
C LEU A 100 -14.52 -7.05 -17.44
N PHE A 101 -15.70 -7.68 -17.32
CA PHE A 101 -16.41 -8.15 -18.49
C PHE A 101 -16.86 -6.95 -19.32
N LEU A 102 -16.51 -6.92 -20.60
CA LEU A 102 -16.86 -5.88 -21.55
C LEU A 102 -17.51 -6.54 -22.76
N ALA A 103 -18.81 -6.30 -22.93
CA ALA A 103 -19.55 -6.85 -24.04
C ALA A 103 -19.10 -6.24 -25.38
N ALA A 104 -19.39 -6.95 -26.47
CA ALA A 104 -19.15 -6.48 -27.83
C ALA A 104 -19.66 -5.04 -28.04
N ASN A 105 -18.78 -4.14 -28.49
CA ASN A 105 -19.06 -2.72 -28.72
C ASN A 105 -19.54 -1.90 -27.49
N GLU A 106 -19.44 -2.44 -26.28
CA GLU A 106 -19.85 -1.74 -25.05
C GLU A 106 -18.88 -0.62 -24.68
N VAL A 107 -19.40 0.41 -24.00
CA VAL A 107 -18.63 1.43 -23.29
C VAL A 107 -18.92 1.31 -21.80
N LYS A 108 -17.89 1.15 -20.96
CA LYS A 108 -17.97 1.15 -19.51
C LYS A 108 -17.25 2.35 -18.92
N ARG A 109 -17.82 2.92 -17.86
CA ARG A 109 -17.22 3.98 -17.06
C ARG A 109 -17.10 3.53 -15.62
N LEU A 110 -15.93 3.69 -15.03
CA LEU A 110 -15.67 3.30 -13.64
C LEU A 110 -14.53 4.12 -13.04
N LYS A 111 -14.44 4.10 -11.71
CA LYS A 111 -13.31 4.67 -11.00
C LYS A 111 -12.27 3.60 -10.70
N LEU A 112 -11.00 3.96 -10.83
CA LEU A 112 -9.88 3.10 -10.47
C LEU A 112 -9.32 3.50 -9.11
N PHE A 113 -9.10 2.49 -8.27
CA PHE A 113 -8.54 2.67 -6.95
C PHE A 113 -7.01 2.67 -7.00
N GLY A 114 -6.42 3.85 -6.85
CA GLY A 114 -4.99 4.07 -6.96
C GLY A 114 -4.47 5.18 -6.05
N PHE A 115 -3.15 5.30 -6.01
CA PHE A 115 -2.44 6.23 -5.14
C PHE A 115 -1.31 6.92 -5.89
N CYS A 116 -1.07 8.17 -5.54
CA CYS A 116 -0.06 8.98 -6.20
C CYS A 116 1.35 8.47 -5.91
N CYS A 117 2.22 8.54 -6.91
CA CYS A 117 3.66 8.32 -6.77
C CYS A 117 4.37 9.66 -6.98
N GLN A 118 5.58 9.85 -6.44
CA GLN A 118 6.33 11.11 -6.56
C GLN A 118 5.71 12.23 -5.70
N ALA A 119 5.74 12.05 -4.37
CA ALA A 119 5.15 12.93 -3.35
C ALA A 119 5.37 14.44 -3.56
N SER A 120 6.46 14.82 -4.24
CA SER A 120 6.81 16.21 -4.51
C SER A 120 6.02 16.88 -5.66
N ASN A 121 5.37 16.12 -6.54
CA ASN A 121 4.56 16.62 -7.65
C ASN A 121 3.12 16.97 -7.21
N GLY A 122 2.38 17.67 -8.07
CA GLY A 122 0.95 17.90 -7.88
C GLY A 122 0.15 16.60 -8.04
N GLY A 123 -0.97 16.43 -7.35
CA GLY A 123 -1.81 15.24 -7.55
C GLY A 123 -2.74 15.39 -8.76
N PRO A 124 -3.47 14.32 -9.13
CA PRO A 124 -4.44 14.35 -10.22
C PRO A 124 -5.38 15.55 -10.11
N LYS A 125 -5.43 16.35 -11.18
CA LYS A 125 -6.43 17.43 -11.31
C LYS A 125 -7.66 16.83 -11.96
N LEU A 126 -8.80 17.52 -11.82
CA LEU A 126 -9.96 17.16 -12.61
C LEU A 126 -9.58 17.22 -14.10
N ASP A 127 -9.93 16.16 -14.82
CA ASP A 127 -9.70 15.98 -16.26
C ASP A 127 -8.23 15.95 -16.72
N SER A 128 -7.25 15.85 -15.79
CA SER A 128 -5.86 15.65 -16.20
C SER A 128 -5.68 14.28 -16.85
N GLY A 129 -5.04 14.24 -18.03
CA GLY A 129 -4.84 13.01 -18.79
C GLY A 129 -3.80 12.06 -18.20
N PHE A 130 -4.08 10.77 -18.33
CA PHE A 130 -3.16 9.68 -17.98
C PHE A 130 -3.13 8.63 -19.09
N LYS A 131 -2.02 7.90 -19.16
CA LYS A 131 -1.84 6.76 -20.06
C LYS A 131 -1.63 5.47 -19.28
N VAL A 132 -2.01 4.34 -19.87
CA VAL A 132 -1.58 3.03 -19.38
C VAL A 132 -0.08 2.93 -19.52
N GLY A 133 0.61 2.91 -18.39
CA GLY A 133 2.04 2.69 -18.33
C GLY A 133 2.38 1.21 -18.11
N PHE A 134 3.47 1.00 -17.38
CA PHE A 134 4.10 -0.30 -17.20
C PHE A 134 3.66 -0.98 -15.90
N MET A 135 3.93 -2.28 -15.77
CA MET A 135 3.89 -2.96 -14.47
C MET A 135 5.11 -2.55 -13.68
N GLU A 136 4.89 -2.12 -12.44
CA GLU A 136 5.98 -1.92 -11.50
C GLU A 136 6.69 -3.22 -11.12
N ASP A 137 7.82 -3.08 -10.45
CA ASP A 137 8.54 -4.22 -9.90
C ASP A 137 7.73 -4.99 -8.82
N SER A 138 8.28 -6.13 -8.41
CA SER A 138 7.63 -7.01 -7.44
C SER A 138 7.34 -6.33 -6.10
N SER A 139 8.15 -5.37 -5.67
CA SER A 139 7.97 -4.62 -4.41
C SER A 139 6.69 -3.82 -4.43
N PHE A 140 6.45 -3.05 -5.49
CA PHE A 140 5.22 -2.29 -5.67
C PHE A 140 4.01 -3.19 -5.86
N ILE A 141 4.14 -4.29 -6.61
CA ILE A 141 3.05 -5.27 -6.78
C ILE A 141 2.66 -5.89 -5.43
N TYR A 142 3.63 -6.27 -4.60
CA TYR A 142 3.37 -6.82 -3.27
C TYR A 142 2.70 -5.79 -2.36
N LEU A 143 3.18 -4.54 -2.37
CA LEU A 143 2.55 -3.47 -1.60
C LEU A 143 1.11 -3.20 -2.07
N ALA A 144 0.88 -3.07 -3.37
CA ALA A 144 -0.46 -2.87 -3.95
C ALA A 144 -1.43 -3.99 -3.53
N ARG A 145 -1.01 -5.25 -3.65
CA ARG A 145 -1.82 -6.41 -3.23
C ARG A 145 -2.07 -6.46 -1.73
N PHE A 146 -1.12 -6.01 -0.91
CA PHE A 146 -1.33 -5.89 0.53
C PHE A 146 -2.35 -4.79 0.84
N LEU A 147 -2.17 -3.60 0.27
CA LEU A 147 -3.02 -2.44 0.53
C LEU A 147 -4.48 -2.68 0.13
N SER A 148 -4.72 -3.32 -1.02
CA SER A 148 -6.07 -3.67 -1.48
C SER A 148 -6.88 -4.55 -0.52
N LYS A 149 -6.19 -5.31 0.36
CA LYS A 149 -6.81 -6.20 1.36
C LYS A 149 -6.81 -5.61 2.78
N SER A 150 -6.10 -4.51 3.01
CA SER A 150 -5.72 -4.08 4.37
C SER A 150 -6.80 -3.29 5.13
N ASN A 151 -7.80 -2.73 4.43
CA ASN A 151 -8.78 -1.77 4.99
C ASN A 151 -8.12 -0.74 5.94
N LEU A 152 -6.96 -0.23 5.53
CA LEU A 152 -6.24 0.85 6.21
C LEU A 152 -6.80 2.22 5.77
N PRO A 153 -6.66 3.28 6.57
CA PRO A 153 -7.02 4.62 6.14
C PRO A 153 -6.30 5.04 4.86
N ILE A 154 -6.98 5.77 3.98
CA ILE A 154 -6.45 6.19 2.67
C ILE A 154 -5.11 6.95 2.81
N GLY A 155 -4.98 7.85 3.78
CA GLY A 155 -3.73 8.59 4.03
C GLY A 155 -2.55 7.70 4.45
N VAL A 156 -2.83 6.60 5.16
CA VAL A 156 -1.82 5.59 5.52
C VAL A 156 -1.36 4.86 4.26
N MET A 157 -2.30 4.45 3.40
CA MET A 157 -2.00 3.79 2.13
C MET A 157 -1.17 4.71 1.21
N GLN A 158 -1.55 5.98 1.06
CA GLN A 158 -0.81 6.97 0.27
C GLN A 158 0.63 7.16 0.78
N SER A 159 0.80 7.27 2.11
CA SER A 159 2.11 7.41 2.72
C SER A 159 2.98 6.16 2.51
N ALA A 160 2.39 4.96 2.50
CA ALA A 160 3.09 3.72 2.23
C ALA A 160 3.63 3.66 0.80
N ILE A 161 2.89 4.18 -0.19
CA ILE A 161 3.38 4.28 -1.57
C ILE A 161 4.60 5.21 -1.66
N TRP A 162 4.61 6.32 -0.93
CA TRP A 162 5.76 7.24 -0.90
C TRP A 162 6.99 6.69 -0.19
N VAL A 163 6.84 5.70 0.70
CA VAL A 163 8.00 4.97 1.26
C VAL A 163 8.77 4.21 0.17
N LEU A 164 8.10 3.73 -0.88
CA LEU A 164 8.73 3.06 -2.01
C LEU A 164 9.08 4.03 -3.14
N SER A 165 8.13 4.86 -3.57
CA SER A 165 8.32 5.76 -4.74
C SER A 165 9.25 6.95 -4.48
N ASP A 166 9.29 7.47 -3.25
CA ASP A 166 10.09 8.65 -2.87
C ASP A 166 11.15 8.33 -1.81
N ASN A 167 11.31 7.04 -1.47
CA ASN A 167 12.20 6.56 -0.42
C ASN A 167 11.96 7.24 0.95
N HIS A 168 10.71 7.61 1.27
CA HIS A 168 10.39 8.14 2.59
C HIS A 168 10.67 7.11 3.70
N ALA A 169 10.99 7.61 4.88
CA ALA A 169 11.25 6.78 6.06
C ALA A 169 9.96 6.14 6.60
N LEU A 170 10.04 4.95 7.21
CA LEU A 170 8.85 4.25 7.72
C LEU A 170 8.07 5.09 8.74
N ASN A 171 8.76 5.83 9.59
CA ASN A 171 8.16 6.75 10.56
C ASN A 171 7.35 7.91 9.93
N SER A 172 7.37 8.09 8.61
CA SER A 172 6.52 9.07 7.93
C SER A 172 5.06 8.62 7.84
N ILE A 173 4.76 7.34 8.14
CA ILE A 173 3.41 6.81 8.12
C ILE A 173 2.81 6.94 9.52
N HIS A 174 1.83 7.82 9.68
CA HIS A 174 1.08 8.00 10.91
C HIS A 174 -0.37 7.52 10.76
N ASN A 175 -0.91 6.93 11.84
CA ASN A 175 -2.32 6.56 11.93
C ASN A 175 -2.85 6.99 13.31
N ASP A 176 -3.91 7.80 13.31
CA ASP A 176 -4.56 8.28 14.53
C ASP A 176 -5.39 7.17 15.24
N ASN A 177 -5.72 6.07 14.55
CA ASN A 177 -6.56 5.00 15.08
C ASN A 177 -5.73 3.85 15.69
N GLU A 178 -5.63 3.79 17.02
CA GLU A 178 -4.91 2.73 17.73
C GLU A 178 -5.46 1.32 17.44
N LYS A 179 -6.74 1.17 17.08
CA LYS A 179 -7.33 -0.15 16.76
C LYS A 179 -6.70 -0.80 15.54
N ASP A 180 -6.10 -0.01 14.65
CA ASP A 180 -5.42 -0.50 13.45
C ASP A 180 -3.95 -0.89 13.73
N ARG A 181 -3.46 -0.82 14.97
CA ARG A 181 -2.06 -1.10 15.31
C ARG A 181 -1.57 -2.46 14.80
N GLY A 182 -2.40 -3.50 14.83
CA GLY A 182 -2.06 -4.80 14.26
C GLY A 182 -1.84 -4.77 12.74
N LYS A 183 -2.71 -4.06 12.01
CA LYS A 183 -2.55 -3.84 10.55
C LYS A 183 -1.32 -3.00 10.25
N MET A 184 -1.05 -1.97 11.06
CA MET A 184 0.16 -1.15 10.95
C MET A 184 1.43 -1.98 11.14
N LYS A 185 1.46 -2.92 12.10
CA LYS A 185 2.58 -3.86 12.24
C LYS A 185 2.80 -4.69 10.97
N GLY A 186 1.73 -5.20 10.36
CA GLY A 186 1.79 -5.90 9.08
C GLY A 186 2.36 -5.03 7.95
N LEU A 187 1.88 -3.79 7.83
CA LEU A 187 2.37 -2.83 6.84
C LEU A 187 3.86 -2.52 7.03
N PHE A 188 4.28 -2.17 8.24
CA PHE A 188 5.69 -1.87 8.53
C PHE A 188 6.59 -3.09 8.34
N GLY A 189 6.13 -4.28 8.69
CA GLY A 189 6.86 -5.53 8.42
C GLY A 189 7.09 -5.75 6.94
N LEU A 190 6.06 -5.56 6.11
CA LEU A 190 6.17 -5.65 4.66
C LEU A 190 7.15 -4.61 4.11
N LEU A 191 6.99 -3.34 4.48
CA LEU A 191 7.85 -2.26 3.98
C LEU A 191 9.31 -2.42 4.43
N ALA A 192 9.55 -2.86 5.67
CA ALA A 192 10.90 -3.16 6.15
C ALA A 192 11.54 -4.30 5.34
N SER A 193 10.79 -5.38 5.09
CA SER A 193 11.24 -6.51 4.26
C SER A 193 11.59 -6.07 2.84
N ILE A 194 10.71 -5.29 2.19
CA ILE A 194 10.95 -4.74 0.84
C ILE A 194 12.22 -3.88 0.80
N LYS A 195 12.44 -3.05 1.82
CA LYS A 195 13.61 -2.16 1.90
C LYS A 195 14.89 -2.85 2.40
N GLY A 196 14.83 -4.15 2.69
CA GLY A 196 15.97 -4.89 3.25
C GLY A 196 16.37 -4.42 4.66
N LEU A 197 15.44 -3.86 5.43
CA LEU A 197 15.67 -3.37 6.77
C LEU A 197 15.31 -4.43 7.81
N GLU A 198 16.08 -4.51 8.90
CA GLU A 198 15.66 -5.25 10.09
C GLU A 198 14.33 -4.66 10.60
N TYR A 199 13.29 -5.48 10.68
CA TYR A 199 11.99 -5.01 11.11
C TYR A 199 12.02 -4.62 12.59
N LYS A 200 11.83 -3.33 12.84
CA LYS A 200 11.52 -2.75 14.15
C LYS A 200 10.30 -1.86 14.00
N TYR A 201 9.29 -2.09 14.82
CA TYR A 201 8.14 -1.20 14.84
C TYR A 201 8.62 0.21 15.23
N PRO A 202 8.31 1.26 14.44
CA PRO A 202 8.79 2.60 14.74
C PRO A 202 8.39 3.03 16.15
N TRP A 203 9.36 3.47 16.96
CA TRP A 203 9.10 4.04 18.28
C TRP A 203 8.47 5.43 18.19
N TYR A 204 8.51 6.05 17.01
CA TYR A 204 7.79 7.27 16.70
C TYR A 204 7.24 7.29 15.27
N THR A 205 6.22 8.11 15.06
CA THR A 205 5.69 8.47 13.74
C THR A 205 5.49 9.97 13.64
N LEU A 206 5.50 10.49 12.41
CA LEU A 206 5.33 11.91 12.12
C LEU A 206 4.00 12.15 11.39
N LYS A 207 3.27 13.16 11.87
CA LYS A 207 2.14 13.75 11.17
C LYS A 207 2.59 15.06 10.54
N TYR A 208 2.40 15.19 9.23
CA TYR A 208 2.83 16.35 8.46
C TYR A 208 1.72 17.40 8.37
N LYS A 209 2.10 18.66 8.17
CA LYS A 209 1.14 19.74 7.90
C LYS A 209 0.39 19.45 6.61
N THR A 210 -0.89 19.78 6.59
CA THR A 210 -1.64 19.85 5.34
C THR A 210 -1.18 21.07 4.54
N ASP A 211 -1.11 20.92 3.22
CA ASP A 211 -0.79 21.99 2.28
C ASP A 211 -1.87 21.98 1.20
N THR A 212 -2.40 23.14 0.85
CA THR A 212 -3.43 23.28 -0.19
C THR A 212 -2.82 23.37 -1.59
N SER A 213 -1.52 23.65 -1.69
CA SER A 213 -0.79 23.84 -2.95
C SER A 213 -0.04 22.58 -3.41
N ARG A 214 0.22 21.63 -2.50
CA ARG A 214 0.98 20.40 -2.77
C ARG A 214 0.36 19.22 -2.04
N VAL A 215 0.52 18.02 -2.60
CA VAL A 215 -0.02 16.79 -2.02
C VAL A 215 0.69 16.41 -0.73
N PHE A 216 2.02 16.58 -0.68
CA PHE A 216 2.83 16.34 0.50
C PHE A 216 3.63 17.59 0.87
N SER A 217 3.43 18.10 2.09
CA SER A 217 4.13 19.30 2.55
C SER A 217 5.59 19.06 2.90
N GLY A 218 5.94 17.83 3.30
CA GLY A 218 7.25 17.50 3.86
C GLY A 218 7.59 18.24 5.16
N ARG A 219 6.61 18.90 5.80
CA ARG A 219 6.80 19.69 7.02
C ARG A 219 6.18 18.96 8.21
N PRO A 220 6.97 18.32 9.09
CA PRO A 220 6.45 17.71 10.30
C PRO A 220 5.67 18.72 11.14
N ASN A 221 4.52 18.30 11.66
CA ASN A 221 3.67 19.09 12.55
C ASN A 221 3.67 18.51 13.96
N GLN A 222 3.47 17.19 14.05
CA GLN A 222 3.43 16.47 15.31
C GLN A 222 4.26 15.20 15.22
N MET A 223 4.97 14.88 16.30
CA MET A 223 5.59 13.59 16.51
C MET A 223 4.80 12.82 17.57
N PHE A 224 4.46 11.57 17.26
CA PHE A 224 3.82 10.65 18.19
C PHE A 224 4.84 9.59 18.56
N ALA A 225 5.15 9.45 19.84
CA ALA A 225 6.17 8.54 20.33
C ALA A 225 5.61 7.56 21.35
N GLU A 226 6.10 6.32 21.31
CA GLU A 226 5.88 5.27 22.29
C GLU A 226 7.24 4.68 22.67
N VAL A 227 7.58 4.78 23.96
CA VAL A 227 8.85 4.28 24.48
C VAL A 227 8.64 3.36 25.67
N GLU A 228 9.42 2.30 25.70
CA GLU A 228 9.38 1.27 26.74
C GLU A 228 10.69 1.27 27.52
N TYR A 229 10.60 1.21 28.85
CA TYR A 229 11.76 1.10 29.74
C TYR A 229 11.43 0.32 31.00
N TYR A 230 12.47 -0.22 31.63
CA TYR A 230 12.39 -0.96 32.88
C TYR A 230 13.22 -0.28 33.97
N LEU A 231 12.68 -0.26 35.19
CA LEU A 231 13.37 0.19 36.39
C LEU A 231 13.53 -0.98 37.36
N SER A 232 14.74 -1.20 37.86
CA SER A 232 15.05 -2.29 38.81
C SER A 232 14.70 -1.96 40.26
N HIS A 233 14.50 -0.68 40.58
CA HIS A 233 14.11 -0.14 41.88
C HIS A 233 13.31 1.14 41.68
N GLN A 234 12.79 1.70 42.77
CA GLN A 234 12.15 3.01 42.73
C GLN A 234 13.19 4.09 42.42
N SER A 235 12.90 4.94 41.44
CA SER A 235 13.81 5.97 40.94
C SER A 235 13.04 7.24 40.58
N ASN A 236 13.73 8.38 40.60
CA ASN A 236 13.25 9.59 39.98
C ASN A 236 13.68 9.62 38.51
N VAL A 237 12.71 9.82 37.61
CA VAL A 237 12.92 9.73 36.17
C VAL A 237 12.77 11.09 35.52
N ASP A 238 13.69 11.38 34.60
CA ASP A 238 13.64 12.52 33.70
C ASP A 238 13.52 12.06 32.25
N LEU A 239 12.76 12.79 31.44
CA LEU A 239 12.67 12.55 30.02
C LEU A 239 12.82 13.86 29.25
N PHE A 240 13.91 13.96 28.48
CA PHE A 240 14.30 15.16 27.75
C PHE A 240 14.45 14.89 26.27
N ILE A 241 14.23 15.93 25.47
CA ILE A 241 14.63 15.98 24.07
C ILE A 241 15.76 16.98 23.94
N LYS A 242 16.82 16.53 23.27
CA LYS A 242 18.01 17.34 22.97
C LYS A 242 18.29 17.35 21.48
N ASP A 243 18.94 18.40 20.99
CA ASP A 243 19.44 18.47 19.62
C ASP A 243 20.80 17.77 19.47
N SER A 244 21.37 17.83 18.27
CA SER A 244 22.71 17.30 17.95
C SER A 244 23.86 17.98 18.70
N ASN A 245 23.66 19.20 19.19
CA ASN A 245 24.62 19.93 20.02
C ASN A 245 24.43 19.63 21.52
N ASN A 246 23.59 18.64 21.87
CA ASN A 246 23.25 18.27 23.24
C ASN A 246 22.55 19.40 24.04
N LEU A 247 22.01 20.41 23.33
CA LEU A 247 21.20 21.47 23.92
C LEU A 247 19.80 20.96 24.21
N LEU A 248 19.24 21.39 25.34
CA LEU A 248 17.89 21.00 25.74
C LEU A 248 16.86 21.70 24.86
N VAL A 249 16.08 20.91 24.12
CA VAL A 249 14.99 21.39 23.27
C VAL A 249 13.66 21.33 24.01
N LYS A 250 13.37 20.21 24.68
CA LYS A 250 12.11 20.03 25.42
C LYS A 250 12.31 19.19 26.67
N LYS A 251 11.61 19.58 27.75
CA LYS A 251 11.39 18.73 28.92
C LYS A 251 10.02 18.07 28.79
N ILE A 252 9.99 16.75 28.70
CA ILE A 252 8.73 15.99 28.67
C ILE A 252 8.22 15.86 30.10
N PHE A 253 9.07 15.38 31.01
CA PHE A 253 8.88 15.50 32.45
C PHE A 253 10.24 15.48 33.15
N MET A 254 10.25 15.91 34.41
CA MET A 254 11.46 16.00 35.23
C MET A 254 11.12 15.58 36.66
N ASN A 255 12.05 14.86 37.30
CA ASN A 255 11.99 14.37 38.67
C ASN A 255 10.67 13.67 39.00
N ARG A 256 10.21 12.79 38.10
CA ARG A 256 8.96 12.05 38.31
C ARG A 256 9.27 10.73 39.03
N PRO A 257 8.69 10.47 40.21
CA PRO A 257 8.93 9.24 40.94
C PRO A 257 8.23 8.07 40.25
N HIS A 258 8.99 7.04 39.90
CA HIS A 258 8.49 5.78 39.33
C HIS A 258 8.94 4.62 40.22
N HIS A 259 8.06 3.64 40.43
CA HIS A 259 8.39 2.41 41.14
C HIS A 259 9.20 1.45 40.26
N ARG A 260 9.69 0.36 40.85
CA ARG A 260 10.26 -0.77 40.09
C ARG A 260 9.19 -1.32 39.14
N GLY A 261 9.58 -1.57 37.89
CA GLY A 261 8.70 -2.22 36.92
C GLY A 261 8.95 -1.77 35.49
N GLU A 262 8.11 -2.29 34.59
CA GLU A 262 8.07 -1.90 33.18
C GLU A 262 7.14 -0.72 32.97
N TYR A 263 7.56 0.20 32.11
CA TYR A 263 6.82 1.39 31.74
C TYR A 263 6.70 1.45 30.23
N ASN A 264 5.49 1.69 29.74
CA ASN A 264 5.22 2.11 28.37
C ASN A 264 4.70 3.55 28.44
N TYR A 265 5.47 4.48 27.87
CA TYR A 265 5.16 5.90 27.88
C TYR A 265 4.87 6.40 26.47
N ARG A 266 3.64 6.86 26.26
CA ARG A 266 3.19 7.50 25.02
C ARG A 266 3.08 8.99 25.19
N PHE A 267 3.57 9.75 24.21
CA PHE A 267 3.44 11.20 24.20
C PHE A 267 3.39 11.76 22.78
N THR A 268 2.78 12.93 22.65
CA THR A 268 2.76 13.72 21.43
C THR A 268 3.58 14.99 21.65
N LEU A 269 4.40 15.33 20.67
CA LEU A 269 5.22 16.53 20.64
C LEU A 269 4.82 17.38 19.44
N ASP A 270 4.57 18.67 19.68
CA ASP A 270 4.51 19.67 18.62
C ASP A 270 5.93 19.92 18.11
N VAL A 271 6.16 19.62 16.84
CA VAL A 271 7.45 19.77 16.14
C VAL A 271 7.38 20.80 15.01
N ALA A 272 6.26 21.52 14.89
CA ALA A 272 5.97 22.40 13.76
C ALA A 272 6.99 23.53 13.56
N ASN A 273 7.66 23.94 14.65
CA ASN A 273 8.66 25.02 14.68
C ASN A 273 10.06 24.51 15.02
N MET A 274 10.27 23.19 15.07
CA MET A 274 11.59 22.61 15.30
C MET A 274 12.38 22.61 13.98
N PRO A 275 13.64 23.09 13.96
CA PRO A 275 14.48 23.03 12.77
C PRO A 275 14.65 21.59 12.27
N LYS A 276 14.81 21.43 10.95
CA LYS A 276 15.18 20.14 10.35
C LYS A 276 16.50 19.65 10.95
N GLY A 277 16.58 18.38 11.35
CA GLY A 277 17.80 17.83 11.95
C GLY A 277 17.60 16.63 12.85
N LYS A 278 18.70 16.19 13.47
CA LYS A 278 18.76 15.07 14.40
C LYS A 278 18.45 15.51 15.82
N TYR A 279 17.65 14.71 16.50
CA TYR A 279 17.23 14.91 17.88
C TYR A 279 17.34 13.61 18.67
N TYR A 280 17.49 13.77 19.99
CA TYR A 280 17.73 12.68 20.93
C TYR A 280 16.72 12.74 22.07
N LEU A 281 15.89 11.71 22.19
CA LEU A 281 15.12 11.45 23.39
C LEU A 281 16.02 10.74 24.40
N ARG A 282 16.15 11.31 25.60
CA ARG A 282 16.98 10.77 26.68
C ARG A 282 16.18 10.58 27.95
N LEU A 283 16.18 9.36 28.45
CA LEU A 283 15.61 9.01 29.74
C LEU A 283 16.73 8.83 30.76
N TYR A 284 16.66 9.57 31.85
CA TYR A 284 17.55 9.40 33.00
C TYR A 284 16.75 8.86 34.19
N ALA A 285 17.33 7.94 34.94
CA ALA A 285 16.80 7.49 36.22
C ALA A 285 17.90 7.68 37.27
N ASP A 286 17.62 8.44 38.33
CA ASP A 286 18.58 8.81 39.37
C ASP A 286 19.90 9.35 38.79
N ASN A 287 19.77 10.28 37.83
CA ASN A 287 20.87 10.90 37.07
C ASN A 287 21.70 9.97 36.16
N GLN A 288 21.31 8.69 36.03
CA GLN A 288 21.95 7.76 35.08
C GLN A 288 21.14 7.65 33.79
N LEU A 289 21.79 7.77 32.64
CA LEU A 289 21.15 7.54 31.35
C LEU A 289 20.69 6.08 31.24
N LYS A 290 19.40 5.86 31.05
CA LYS A 290 18.80 4.52 30.86
C LYS A 290 18.32 4.27 29.44
N MET A 291 17.97 5.33 28.71
CA MET A 291 17.54 5.20 27.32
C MET A 291 18.03 6.38 26.49
N LEU A 292 18.49 6.06 25.28
CA LEU A 292 18.78 7.02 24.22
C LEU A 292 18.04 6.54 22.95
N LYS A 293 17.21 7.41 22.37
CA LYS A 293 16.57 7.17 21.07
C LYS A 293 16.82 8.36 20.16
N GLU A 294 17.17 8.09 18.91
CA GLU A 294 17.36 9.11 17.87
C GLU A 294 16.09 9.23 17.02
N PHE A 295 15.72 10.47 16.67
CA PHE A 295 14.74 10.79 15.65
C PHE A 295 15.22 11.95 14.77
N GLU A 296 14.73 11.97 13.54
CA GLU A 296 14.97 13.04 12.57
C GLU A 296 13.67 13.73 12.19
N LEU A 297 13.76 15.05 11.99
CA LEU A 297 12.75 15.92 11.39
C LEU A 297 13.27 16.48 10.08
#